data_AF-X1IPS9-F1
#
_entry.id   AF-X1IPS9-F1
#
_cell.length_a   1.000
_cell.length_b   1.000
_cell.length_c   1.000
_cell.angle_alpha   90.00
_cell.angle_beta   90.00
_cell.angle_gamma   90.00
#
_symmetry.space_group_name_H-M   'P 1'
#
loop_
_entity.id
_entity.type
_entity.pdbx_description
1 polymer ?
#
loop_
_entity_poly.entity_id
_entity_poly.type
_entity_poly.pdbx_seq_one_letter_code
_entity_poly.pdbx_strand_id
1 'polypeptide(L)' 'VNGKVKVELNRGNSRVVARSSPYSLYDEELASFERYGFDQRDAIGVIKFHALQSKILHKRKGD' A
#
# COMPACT_ATOMS: atom_id res chain seq x y z
N VAL A 1 7.98 -0.97 18.41
CA VAL A 1 6.82 -1.67 17.77
C VAL A 1 5.77 -1.88 18.84
N ASN A 2 4.74 -1.03 18.89
CA ASN A 2 3.76 -1.00 19.99
C ASN A 2 2.33 -0.90 19.42
N GLY A 3 1.38 -1.69 19.93
CA GLY A 3 -0.02 -1.68 19.48
C GLY A 3 -0.83 -2.87 20.01
N LYS A 4 -2.10 -2.95 19.63
CA LYS A 4 -3.00 -4.08 19.94
C LYS A 4 -3.37 -4.82 18.66
N VAL A 5 -3.41 -6.14 18.74
CA VAL A 5 -3.85 -7.03 17.65
C VAL A 5 -4.99 -7.88 18.18
N LYS A 6 -6.14 -7.85 17.51
CA LYS A 6 -7.26 -8.75 17.79
C LYS A 6 -7.10 -10.00 16.94
N VAL A 7 -7.12 -11.16 17.59
CA VAL A 7 -6.94 -12.46 16.95
C VAL A 7 -8.18 -13.32 17.21
N GLU A 8 -8.71 -13.92 16.16
CA GLU A 8 -9.71 -14.98 16.23
C GLU A 8 -9.00 -16.32 16.35
N LEU A 9 -9.42 -17.14 17.32
CA LEU A 9 -8.91 -18.49 17.53
C LEU A 9 -10.02 -19.49 17.24
N ASN A 10 -9.80 -20.37 16.27
CA ASN A 10 -10.80 -21.35 15.85
C ASN A 10 -10.14 -22.66 15.43
N ARG A 11 -10.51 -23.78 16.06
CA ARG A 11 -10.09 -25.16 15.69
C ARG A 11 -8.59 -25.29 15.36
N GLY A 12 -7.73 -24.80 16.25
CA GLY A 12 -6.27 -24.86 16.06
C GLY A 12 -5.69 -23.83 15.08
N ASN A 13 -6.51 -22.94 14.51
CA ASN A 13 -6.09 -21.81 13.70
C ASN A 13 -6.14 -20.49 14.50
N SER A 14 -5.25 -19.57 14.17
CA SER A 14 -5.26 -18.19 14.65
C SER A 14 -5.27 -17.22 13.45
N ARG A 15 -6.21 -16.29 13.42
CA ARG A 15 -6.33 -15.28 12.36
C ARG A 15 -6.38 -13.87 12.94
N VAL A 16 -5.56 -12.97 12.42
CA VAL A 16 -5.65 -11.53 12.74
C VAL A 16 -6.92 -10.95 12.14
N VAL A 17 -7.74 -10.32 12.97
CA VAL A 17 -9.01 -9.70 12.54
C VAL A 17 -9.04 -8.18 12.71
N ALA A 18 -8.24 -7.61 13.61
CA ALA A 18 -8.10 -6.16 13.73
C ALA A 18 -6.73 -5.76 14.29
N ARG A 19 -6.31 -4.52 14.00
CA ARG A 19 -5.05 -3.92 14.45
C ARG A 19 -5.31 -2.47 14.89
N SER A 20 -4.67 -2.03 15.96
CA SER A 20 -4.66 -0.62 16.35
C SER A 20 -3.33 -0.26 17.01
N SER A 21 -2.87 0.98 16.80
CA SER A 21 -1.65 1.48 17.41
C SER A 21 -1.70 3.00 17.52
N PRO A 22 -1.23 3.60 18.63
CA PRO A 22 -1.03 5.05 18.72
C PRO A 22 0.12 5.54 17.80
N TYR A 23 0.93 4.63 17.26
CA TYR A 23 2.02 4.91 16.33
C TYR A 23 1.74 4.28 14.95
N SER A 24 0.47 4.22 14.56
CA SER A 24 0.06 3.69 13.25
C SER A 24 0.64 4.55 12.11
N LEU A 25 1.28 3.90 11.13
CA LEU A 25 1.62 4.53 9.85
C LEU A 25 0.49 4.39 8.81
N TYR A 26 -0.55 3.63 9.14
CA TYR A 26 -1.77 3.61 8.35
C TYR A 26 -2.55 4.90 8.62
N ASP A 27 -2.93 5.57 7.54
CA ASP A 27 -3.75 6.77 7.49
C ASP A 27 -5.02 6.44 6.70
N GLU A 28 -6.17 6.62 7.35
CA GLU A 28 -7.48 6.25 6.79
C GLU A 28 -7.91 7.18 5.64
N GLU A 29 -7.54 8.47 5.69
CA GLU A 29 -7.86 9.42 4.63
C GLU A 29 -7.06 9.09 3.37
N LEU A 30 -5.77 8.80 3.50
CA LEU A 30 -4.93 8.41 2.37
C LEU A 30 -5.36 7.08 1.72
N ALA A 31 -5.92 6.16 2.50
CA ALA A 31 -6.40 4.86 2.01
C ALA A 31 -7.83 4.91 1.45
N SER A 32 -8.59 5.97 1.74
CA SER A 32 -9.98 6.11 1.34
C SER A 32 -10.14 6.32 -0.16
N PHE A 33 -11.29 5.90 -0.70
CA PHE A 33 -11.72 6.22 -2.06
C PHE A 33 -12.52 7.53 -2.14
N GLU A 34 -12.78 8.17 -1.01
CA GLU A 34 -13.42 9.47 -0.96
C GLU A 34 -12.46 10.59 -1.43
N ARG A 35 -12.99 11.77 -1.76
CA ARG A 35 -12.23 12.90 -2.33
C ARG A 35 -11.35 13.66 -1.32
N TYR A 36 -10.88 12.99 -0.28
CA TYR A 36 -10.07 13.58 0.78
C TYR A 36 -8.81 12.72 0.95
N GLY A 37 -7.62 13.33 0.95
CA GLY A 37 -6.34 12.63 1.07
C GLY A 37 -5.39 12.89 -0.11
N PHE A 38 -5.22 11.90 -1.00
CA PHE A 38 -4.21 11.90 -2.06
C PHE A 38 -4.76 12.34 -3.43
N ASP A 39 -4.05 13.24 -4.13
CA ASP A 39 -4.36 13.59 -5.52
C ASP A 39 -3.91 12.49 -6.48
N GLN A 40 -4.86 11.73 -6.99
CA GLN A 40 -4.60 10.62 -7.91
C GLN A 40 -3.86 11.05 -9.20
N ARG A 41 -3.91 12.33 -9.58
CA ARG A 41 -3.21 12.85 -10.77
C ARG A 41 -1.68 12.76 -10.61
N ASP A 42 -1.18 12.85 -9.38
CA ASP A 42 0.26 12.78 -9.09
C ASP A 42 0.85 11.39 -9.38
N ALA A 43 0.02 10.33 -9.31
CA ALA A 43 0.45 8.97 -9.61
C ALA A 43 0.94 8.80 -11.06
N ILE A 44 0.43 9.60 -12.00
CA ILE A 44 0.79 9.52 -13.43
C ILE A 44 2.30 9.77 -13.62
N GLY A 45 2.84 10.78 -12.94
CA GLY A 45 4.27 11.11 -13.01
C GLY A 45 5.13 10.02 -12.39
N VAL A 46 4.76 9.55 -11.19
CA VAL A 46 5.48 8.52 -10.44
C VAL A 46 5.56 7.21 -11.24
N ILE A 47 4.45 6.75 -11.82
CA ILE A 47 4.41 5.52 -12.60
C ILE A 47 5.31 5.63 -13.84
N LYS A 48 5.25 6.76 -14.56
CA LYS A 48 6.11 6.99 -15.73
C LYS A 48 7.59 6.99 -15.38
N PHE A 49 7.95 7.64 -14.27
CA PHE A 49 9.33 7.69 -13.80
C PHE A 49 9.83 6.32 -13.32
N HIS A 50 9.06 5.62 -12.49
CA HIS A 50 9.42 4.29 -12.01
C HIS A 50 9.57 3.26 -13.16
N ALA A 51 8.71 3.35 -14.18
CA ALA A 51 8.78 2.48 -15.35
C ALA A 51 9.91 2.83 -16.35
N LEU A 52 10.57 3.98 -16.21
CA LEU A 52 11.52 4.49 -17.19
C LEU A 52 12.67 3.52 -17.47
N GLN A 53 13.27 2.97 -16.41
CA GLN A 53 14.40 2.04 -16.54
C GLN A 53 14.02 0.76 -17.29
N SER A 54 12.85 0.19 -16.98
CA SER A 54 12.33 -0.99 -17.66
C SER A 54 12.05 -0.73 -19.15
N LYS A 55 11.50 0.45 -19.49
CA LYS A 55 11.27 0.84 -20.89
C LYS A 55 12.57 0.96 -21.68
N ILE A 56 13.62 1.52 -21.07
CA ILE A 56 14.96 1.61 -21.69
C ILE A 56 15.52 0.21 -21.94
N LEU A 57 15.44 -0.68 -20.96
CA LEU A 57 15.91 -2.06 -21.10
C LEU A 57 15.17 -2.81 -22.22
N HIS A 58 13.85 -2.71 -22.26
CA HIS A 58 13.03 -3.33 -23.30
C HIS A 58 13.44 -2.83 -24.69
N LYS A 59 13.56 -1.50 -24.86
CA LYS A 59 14.04 -0.89 -26.11
C LYS A 59 15.44 -1.37 -26.52
N ARG A 60 16.33 -1.67 -25.57
CA ARG A 60 17.67 -2.21 -25.84
C ARG A 60 17.67 -3.68 -26.23
N LYS A 61 16.70 -4.47 -25.75
CA LYS A 61 16.62 -5.91 -26.05
C LYS A 61 16.06 -6.22 -27.44
N GLY A 62 15.54 -5.20 -28.15
CA GLY A 62 15.18 -5.33 -29.56
C GLY A 62 13.90 -6.12 -29.81
N ASP A 63 12.92 -6.00 -28.91
CA ASP A 63 11.52 -6.28 -29.23
C ASP A 63 10.89 -5.04 -29.88
#